data_AF-A0A249MW75-F1
#
_entry.id   AF-A0A249MW75-F1
#
_cell.length_a   1.000
_cell.length_b   1.000
_cell.length_c   1.000
_cell.angle_alpha   90.00
_cell.angle_beta   90.00
_cell.angle_gamma   90.00
#
_symmetry.space_group_name_H-M   'P 1'
#
loop_
_entity.id
_entity.type
_entity.pdbx_description
1 polymer ?
#
loop_
_entity_poly.entity_id
_entity_poly.type
_entity_poly.pdbx_seq_one_letter_code
_entity_poly.pdbx_strand_id
1 'polypeptide(L)'
;MNDQPKISPTAPATPPFPEPGVPVIRNINWAGSWALYLKEVRRFMKVQLQTVWGPAITTLLFLVIFIVALGGSGRTVMLRGQAVPFADFVAPGLIIMGMINACFANASFPLMVGKVQGTLVDYLMPPISVGELLGALVASSVTRALFVGSALWAAMALWPGVHVTPAHLWAVLWFALIGTSFIAFLGVLTSIWADKFDHNAAVTNFVIGPLALLSGTFYSIDRLPPFFQGISHANPFFYIISGFRYGFVAAADTNIVVGSSVLLALNIGLGTLCYTLLKRGWKIKA
;
A
#
# COMPACT_ATOMS: atom_id res chain seq x y z
N MET A 1 80.29 4.88 12.77
CA MET A 1 79.00 4.19 12.95
C MET A 1 77.91 5.25 13.07
N ASN A 2 77.39 5.76 11.95
CA ASN A 2 76.12 6.50 11.89
C ASN A 2 75.74 6.76 10.41
N ASP A 3 75.57 5.69 9.63
CA ASP A 3 74.94 5.72 8.31
C ASP A 3 73.61 4.97 8.40
N GLN A 4 72.63 5.55 9.11
CA GLN A 4 71.24 5.11 8.95
C GLN A 4 70.61 5.90 7.78
N PRO A 5 69.97 5.22 6.82
CA PRO A 5 69.27 5.91 5.75
C PRO A 5 68.10 6.71 6.33
N LYS A 6 68.06 8.02 6.06
CA LYS A 6 66.94 8.89 6.43
C LYS A 6 65.68 8.35 5.75
N ILE A 7 64.73 7.89 6.55
CA ILE A 7 63.41 7.48 6.09
C ILE A 7 62.78 8.70 5.41
N SER A 8 62.54 8.60 4.10
CA SER A 8 61.83 9.63 3.34
C SER A 8 60.42 9.77 3.93
N PRO A 9 59.87 10.99 4.10
CA PRO A 9 58.52 11.15 4.62
C PRO A 9 57.54 10.50 3.64
N THR A 10 57.01 9.34 4.03
CA THR A 10 55.94 8.65 3.31
C THR A 10 54.79 9.63 3.15
N ALA A 11 54.35 9.86 1.91
CA ALA A 11 53.19 10.70 1.61
C ALA A 11 52.03 10.31 2.53
N PRO A 12 51.27 11.27 3.09
CA PRO A 12 50.18 10.95 4.00
C PRO A 12 49.21 10.00 3.29
N ALA A 13 49.07 8.79 3.84
CA ALA A 13 48.13 7.81 3.34
C ALA A 13 46.74 8.45 3.39
N THR A 14 46.07 8.56 2.23
CA THR A 14 44.67 8.96 2.16
C THR A 14 43.90 8.05 3.14
N PRO A 15 43.20 8.61 4.13
CA PRO A 15 42.47 7.79 5.08
C PRO A 15 41.46 6.92 4.32
N PRO A 16 41.30 5.63 4.70
CA PRO A 16 40.42 4.71 3.99
C PRO A 16 38.94 5.11 4.08
N PHE A 17 38.62 6.05 4.97
CA PHE A 17 37.29 6.61 5.16
C PHE A 17 37.33 8.14 5.01
N PRO A 18 36.32 8.74 4.36
CA PRO A 18 36.16 10.19 4.32
C PRO A 18 36.00 10.76 5.73
N GLU A 19 36.48 11.99 5.92
CA GLU A 19 36.42 12.68 7.22
C GLU A 19 34.97 12.76 7.76
N PRO A 20 34.77 12.55 9.07
CA PRO A 20 33.45 12.64 9.69
C PRO A 20 32.79 14.00 9.39
N GLY A 21 31.57 13.97 8.87
CA GLY A 21 30.81 15.19 8.54
C GLY A 21 30.90 15.64 7.07
N VAL A 22 31.74 15.01 6.25
CA VAL A 22 31.72 15.24 4.79
C VAL A 22 30.58 14.41 4.16
N PRO A 23 29.65 15.01 3.41
CA PRO A 23 28.59 14.26 2.73
C PRO A 23 29.21 13.34 1.66
N VAL A 24 29.30 12.05 1.99
CA VAL A 24 29.89 11.00 1.13
C VAL A 24 28.97 10.66 -0.06
N ILE A 25 27.67 10.91 0.07
CA ILE A 25 26.66 10.54 -0.92
C ILE A 25 26.12 11.80 -1.59
N ARG A 26 26.50 11.98 -2.85
CA ARG A 26 26.23 13.20 -3.63
C ARG A 26 24.89 13.18 -4.38
N ASN A 27 24.37 11.98 -4.70
CA ASN A 27 23.19 11.82 -5.58
C ASN A 27 22.06 11.05 -4.88
N ILE A 28 21.98 9.72 -5.06
CA ILE A 28 20.92 8.88 -4.50
C ILE A 28 21.58 7.88 -3.55
N ASN A 29 21.15 7.88 -2.30
CA ASN A 29 21.57 6.90 -1.30
C ASN A 29 20.80 5.59 -1.48
N TRP A 30 21.15 4.83 -2.52
CA TRP A 30 20.48 3.55 -2.80
C TRP A 30 20.61 2.57 -1.64
N ALA A 31 21.78 2.55 -0.99
CA ALA A 31 22.03 1.71 0.17
C ALA A 31 21.14 2.09 1.37
N GLY A 32 21.00 3.38 1.67
CA GLY A 32 20.14 3.90 2.73
C GLY A 32 18.66 3.66 2.46
N SER A 33 18.22 3.92 1.23
CA SER A 33 16.84 3.65 0.77
C SER A 33 16.49 2.17 0.88
N TRP A 34 17.40 1.30 0.45
CA TRP A 34 17.23 -0.14 0.53
C TRP A 34 17.24 -0.65 1.98
N ALA A 35 18.14 -0.12 2.82
CA ALA A 35 18.18 -0.46 4.24
C ALA A 35 16.88 -0.06 4.94
N LEU A 36 16.34 1.13 4.62
CA LEU A 36 15.06 1.61 5.16
C LEU A 36 13.90 0.74 4.68
N TYR A 37 13.84 0.41 3.39
CA TYR A 37 12.86 -0.50 2.84
C TYR A 37 12.91 -1.87 3.55
N LEU A 38 14.11 -2.46 3.67
CA LEU A 38 14.30 -3.75 4.35
C LEU A 38 13.93 -3.69 5.83
N LYS A 39 14.23 -2.59 6.53
CA LYS A 39 13.81 -2.38 7.93
C LYS A 39 12.29 -2.44 8.05
N GLU A 40 11.58 -1.72 7.20
CA GLU A 40 10.11 -1.70 7.18
C GLU A 40 9.54 -3.08 6.82
N VAL A 41 10.13 -3.77 5.84
CA VAL A 41 9.72 -5.12 5.45
C VAL A 41 9.91 -6.11 6.59
N ARG A 42 11.08 -6.11 7.23
CA ARG A 42 11.36 -6.96 8.39
C ARG A 42 10.42 -6.66 9.56
N ARG A 43 10.05 -5.38 9.77
CA ARG A 43 9.12 -4.98 10.84
C ARG A 43 7.78 -5.70 10.72
N PHE A 44 7.14 -5.64 9.56
CA PHE A 44 5.83 -6.29 9.40
C PHE A 44 5.94 -7.82 9.32
N MET A 45 7.03 -8.36 8.77
CA MET A 45 7.29 -9.80 8.73
C MET A 45 7.52 -10.41 10.11
N LYS A 46 8.15 -9.67 11.03
CA LYS A 46 8.30 -10.10 12.43
C LYS A 46 6.94 -10.32 13.12
N VAL A 47 5.91 -9.61 12.68
CA VAL A 47 4.54 -9.69 13.23
C VAL A 47 3.56 -10.21 12.17
N GLN A 48 3.99 -11.15 11.32
CA GLN A 48 3.19 -11.71 10.22
C GLN A 48 1.85 -12.31 10.68
N LEU A 49 1.78 -12.85 11.90
CA LEU A 49 0.57 -13.47 12.43
C LEU A 49 -0.56 -12.44 12.56
N GLN A 50 -0.23 -11.23 13.00
CA GLN A 50 -1.18 -10.13 13.12
C GLN A 50 -1.35 -9.38 11.80
N THR A 51 -0.28 -9.19 11.04
CA THR A 51 -0.29 -8.28 9.89
C THR A 51 -0.74 -8.93 8.58
N VAL A 52 -0.65 -10.26 8.48
CA VAL A 52 -1.01 -11.06 7.30
C VAL A 52 -2.07 -12.09 7.65
N TRP A 53 -1.80 -12.98 8.60
CA TRP A 53 -2.70 -14.11 8.89
C TRP A 53 -4.00 -13.68 9.56
N GLY A 54 -3.97 -12.71 10.48
CA GLY A 54 -5.17 -12.16 11.12
C GLY A 54 -6.19 -11.64 10.09
N PRO A 55 -5.82 -10.66 9.24
CA PRO A 55 -6.68 -10.18 8.17
C PRO A 55 -7.11 -11.30 7.21
N ALA A 56 -6.23 -12.26 6.91
CA ALA A 56 -6.55 -13.37 6.03
C ALA A 56 -7.71 -14.22 6.58
N ILE A 57 -7.62 -14.63 7.85
CA ILE A 57 -8.65 -15.43 8.52
C ILE A 57 -9.97 -14.65 8.58
N THR A 58 -9.95 -13.39 8.99
CA THR A 58 -11.17 -12.56 9.07
C THR A 58 -11.84 -12.41 7.71
N THR A 59 -11.05 -12.23 6.64
CA THR A 59 -11.58 -12.09 5.27
C THR A 59 -12.19 -13.39 4.77
N LEU A 60 -11.59 -14.54 5.10
CA LEU A 60 -12.19 -15.85 4.80
C LEU A 60 -13.49 -16.06 5.56
N LEU A 61 -13.56 -15.68 6.84
CA LEU A 61 -14.80 -15.73 7.60
C LEU A 61 -15.87 -14.83 6.99
N PHE A 62 -15.52 -13.64 6.50
CA PHE A 62 -16.47 -12.81 5.76
C PHE A 62 -16.97 -13.48 4.49
N LEU A 63 -16.09 -14.11 3.71
CA LEU A 63 -16.51 -14.88 2.53
C LEU A 63 -17.52 -15.98 2.91
N VAL A 64 -17.25 -16.75 3.97
CA VAL A 64 -18.16 -17.79 4.48
C VAL A 64 -19.50 -17.20 4.88
N ILE A 65 -19.48 -16.13 5.69
CA ILE A 65 -20.70 -15.47 6.15
C ILE A 65 -21.52 -14.98 4.96
N PHE A 66 -20.90 -14.35 3.97
CA PHE A 66 -21.60 -13.86 2.79
C PHE A 66 -22.19 -14.99 1.95
N ILE A 67 -21.46 -16.08 1.72
CA ILE A 67 -21.98 -17.24 0.98
C ILE A 67 -23.18 -17.86 1.72
N VAL A 68 -23.07 -18.08 3.03
CA VAL A 68 -24.12 -18.70 3.84
C VAL A 68 -25.34 -17.78 3.98
N ALA A 69 -25.14 -16.50 4.32
CA ALA A 69 -26.21 -15.55 4.58
C ALA A 69 -27.01 -15.19 3.32
N LEU A 70 -26.40 -15.20 2.14
CA LEU A 70 -27.06 -14.82 0.88
C LEU A 70 -27.68 -15.99 0.12
N GLY A 71 -27.74 -17.19 0.71
CA GLY A 71 -28.50 -18.34 0.17
C GLY A 71 -27.65 -19.49 -0.41
N GLY A 72 -26.37 -19.60 -0.04
CA GLY A 72 -25.49 -20.70 -0.42
C GLY A 72 -24.74 -20.50 -1.74
N SER A 73 -23.84 -21.46 -2.07
CA SER A 73 -22.92 -21.44 -3.22
C SER A 73 -23.60 -21.39 -4.59
N GLY A 74 -24.93 -21.55 -4.66
CA GLY A 74 -25.70 -21.60 -5.91
C GLY A 74 -26.19 -20.24 -6.41
N ARG A 75 -25.97 -19.14 -5.68
CA ARG A 75 -26.44 -17.82 -6.11
C ARG A 75 -25.49 -17.22 -7.15
N THR A 76 -26.05 -16.88 -8.31
CA THR A 76 -25.34 -16.13 -9.35
C THR A 76 -25.74 -14.65 -9.31
N VAL A 77 -24.78 -13.78 -9.55
CA VAL A 77 -25.01 -12.36 -9.78
C VAL A 77 -24.93 -12.11 -11.27
N MET A 78 -25.93 -11.41 -11.81
CA MET A 78 -25.85 -10.90 -13.16
C MET A 78 -24.94 -9.67 -13.18
N LEU A 79 -23.79 -9.81 -13.83
CA LEU A 79 -22.86 -8.73 -14.12
C LEU A 79 -22.88 -8.50 -15.62
N ARG A 80 -23.44 -7.35 -16.07
CA ARG A 80 -23.60 -7.00 -17.49
C ARG A 80 -24.17 -8.13 -18.39
N GLY A 81 -25.13 -8.90 -17.87
CA GLY A 81 -25.80 -9.99 -18.60
C GLY A 81 -25.15 -11.37 -18.49
N GLN A 82 -24.03 -11.53 -17.79
CA GLN A 82 -23.43 -12.84 -17.48
C GLN A 82 -23.71 -13.25 -16.03
N ALA A 83 -24.14 -14.50 -15.84
CA ALA A 83 -24.33 -15.09 -14.52
C ALA A 83 -22.98 -15.55 -13.96
N VAL A 84 -22.43 -14.78 -13.01
CA VAL A 84 -21.18 -15.11 -12.33
C VAL A 84 -21.51 -15.66 -10.94
N PRO A 85 -20.88 -16.76 -10.47
CA PRO A 85 -21.04 -17.22 -9.10
C PRO A 85 -20.74 -16.09 -8.11
N PHE A 86 -21.60 -15.90 -7.11
CA PHE A 86 -21.45 -14.80 -6.16
C PHE A 86 -20.10 -14.86 -5.41
N ALA A 87 -19.60 -16.07 -5.14
CA ALA A 87 -18.29 -16.26 -4.52
C ALA A 87 -17.16 -15.70 -5.40
N ASP A 88 -17.21 -15.90 -6.72
CA ASP A 88 -16.22 -15.40 -7.68
C ASP A 88 -16.33 -13.87 -7.87
N PHE A 89 -17.52 -13.31 -7.67
CA PHE A 89 -17.73 -11.86 -7.68
C PHE A 89 -17.16 -11.17 -6.42
N VAL A 90 -17.41 -11.75 -5.24
CA VAL A 90 -17.03 -11.15 -3.95
C VAL A 90 -15.56 -11.39 -3.60
N ALA A 91 -14.98 -12.52 -4.02
CA ALA A 91 -13.60 -12.89 -3.69
C ALA A 91 -12.57 -11.80 -4.07
N PRO A 92 -12.53 -11.27 -5.32
CA PRO A 92 -11.61 -10.19 -5.67
C PRO A 92 -11.83 -8.90 -4.86
N GLY A 93 -13.09 -8.58 -4.54
CA GLY A 93 -13.44 -7.42 -3.71
C GLY A 93 -12.91 -7.54 -2.29
N LEU A 94 -13.06 -8.72 -1.69
CA LEU A 94 -12.51 -9.02 -0.36
C LEU A 94 -10.97 -8.99 -0.35
N ILE A 95 -10.32 -9.57 -1.38
CA ILE A 95 -8.85 -9.55 -1.52
C ILE A 95 -8.35 -8.10 -1.53
N ILE A 96 -8.85 -7.27 -2.44
CA ILE A 96 -8.37 -5.88 -2.57
C ILE A 96 -8.70 -5.05 -1.33
N MET A 97 -9.84 -5.28 -0.67
CA MET A 97 -10.16 -4.61 0.60
C MET A 97 -9.14 -4.97 1.70
N GLY A 98 -8.74 -6.24 1.78
CA GLY A 98 -7.65 -6.67 2.68
C GLY A 98 -6.32 -5.98 2.35
N MET A 99 -5.98 -5.90 1.06
CA MET A 99 -4.77 -5.21 0.58
C MET A 99 -4.77 -3.72 0.93
N ILE A 100 -5.88 -3.02 0.73
CA ILE A 100 -6.05 -1.59 1.04
C ILE A 100 -5.81 -1.34 2.54
N ASN A 101 -6.48 -2.11 3.41
CA ASN A 101 -6.33 -1.96 4.86
C ASN A 101 -4.90 -2.26 5.31
N ALA A 102 -4.29 -3.33 4.82
CA ALA A 102 -2.92 -3.68 5.14
C ALA A 102 -1.90 -2.63 4.65
N CYS A 103 -2.14 -2.06 3.47
CA CYS A 103 -1.31 -1.01 2.89
C CYS A 103 -1.38 0.27 3.73
N PHE A 104 -2.59 0.74 4.02
CA PHE A 104 -2.79 1.98 4.77
C PHE A 104 -2.19 1.88 6.17
N ALA A 105 -2.47 0.77 6.89
CA ALA A 105 -1.94 0.54 8.22
C ALA A 105 -0.40 0.49 8.25
N ASN A 106 0.26 0.10 7.16
CA ASN A 106 1.71 0.12 7.08
C ASN A 106 2.29 1.49 6.71
N ALA A 107 1.61 2.23 5.82
CA ALA A 107 2.06 3.53 5.37
C ALA A 107 1.84 4.62 6.43
N SER A 108 0.76 4.53 7.22
CA SER A 108 0.41 5.53 8.22
C SER A 108 1.16 5.39 9.55
N PHE A 109 1.80 4.25 9.80
CA PHE A 109 2.44 3.93 11.08
C PHE A 109 3.83 4.53 11.31
N PRO A 110 4.79 4.50 10.36
CA PRO A 110 6.21 4.79 10.63
C PRO A 110 6.49 6.20 11.13
N LEU A 111 5.95 7.22 10.48
CA LEU A 111 6.20 8.62 10.86
C LEU A 111 5.37 9.02 12.09
N MET A 112 4.12 8.56 12.17
CA MET A 112 3.25 8.77 13.32
C MET A 112 3.87 8.19 14.61
N VAL A 113 4.36 6.95 14.57
CA VAL A 113 5.02 6.34 15.73
C VAL A 113 6.33 7.04 16.06
N GLY A 114 7.11 7.44 15.04
CA GLY A 114 8.31 8.26 15.25
C GLY A 114 8.00 9.56 16.01
N LYS A 115 6.89 10.23 15.69
CA LYS A 115 6.43 11.42 16.41
C LYS A 115 6.02 11.11 17.84
N VAL A 116 5.16 10.10 18.03
CA VAL A 116 4.62 9.75 19.35
C VAL A 116 5.71 9.26 20.31
N GLN A 117 6.75 8.58 19.80
CA GLN A 117 7.86 8.05 20.60
C GLN A 117 9.06 9.00 20.70
N GLY A 118 9.06 10.13 19.99
CA GLY A 118 10.20 11.05 19.92
C GLY A 118 11.40 10.52 19.11
N THR A 119 11.26 9.38 18.42
CA THR A 119 12.30 8.77 17.55
C THR A 119 12.23 9.26 16.11
N LEU A 120 11.45 10.31 15.83
CA LEU A 120 11.38 10.92 14.49
C LEU A 120 12.74 11.42 14.01
N VAL A 121 13.59 11.86 14.94
CA VAL A 121 14.95 12.30 14.66
C VAL A 121 15.78 11.18 14.03
N ASP A 122 15.53 9.92 14.37
CA ASP A 122 16.23 8.76 13.77
C ASP A 122 15.87 8.55 12.29
N TYR A 123 14.73 9.08 11.82
CA TYR A 123 14.37 9.09 10.40
C TYR A 123 14.96 10.29 9.65
N LEU A 124 15.37 11.34 10.37
CA LEU A 124 15.89 12.59 9.81
C LEU A 124 17.42 12.73 9.94
N MET A 125 18.05 11.96 10.84
CA MET A 125 19.51 11.92 11.03
C MET A 125 20.26 11.27 9.87
N PRO A 126 19.80 10.13 9.29
CA PRO A 126 20.46 9.55 8.14
C PRO A 126 20.46 10.54 6.97
N PRO A 127 21.55 10.63 6.17
CA PRO A 127 21.59 11.42 4.95
C PRO A 127 20.76 10.72 3.85
N ILE A 128 19.45 10.69 4.06
CA ILE A 128 18.44 10.12 3.16
C ILE A 128 17.61 11.29 2.63
N SER A 129 17.46 11.36 1.31
CA SER A 129 16.65 12.41 0.71
C SER A 129 15.17 12.17 0.96
N VAL A 130 14.36 13.24 0.89
CA VAL A 130 12.90 13.15 1.08
C VAL A 130 12.26 12.17 0.08
N GLY A 131 12.77 12.13 -1.15
CA GLY A 131 12.27 11.21 -2.18
C GLY A 131 12.58 9.75 -1.87
N GLU A 132 13.76 9.49 -1.30
CA GLU A 132 14.17 8.15 -0.87
C GLU A 132 13.35 7.64 0.31
N LEU A 133 13.11 8.50 1.30
CA LEU A 133 12.23 8.21 2.43
C LEU A 133 10.82 7.87 1.94
N LEU A 134 10.23 8.74 1.11
CA LEU A 134 8.90 8.53 0.56
C LEU A 134 8.83 7.23 -0.26
N GLY A 135 9.81 7.00 -1.14
CA GLY A 135 9.91 5.81 -1.96
C GLY A 135 9.99 4.53 -1.13
N ALA A 136 10.82 4.50 -0.08
CA ALA A 136 10.96 3.34 0.79
C ALA A 136 9.68 3.04 1.60
N LEU A 137 9.01 4.08 2.12
CA LEU A 137 7.75 3.94 2.86
C LEU A 137 6.61 3.44 1.96
N VAL A 138 6.50 3.99 0.75
CA VAL A 138 5.49 3.57 -0.23
C VAL A 138 5.78 2.15 -0.70
N ALA A 139 7.02 1.86 -1.13
CA ALA A 139 7.40 0.54 -1.61
C ALA A 139 7.19 -0.54 -0.54
N SER A 140 7.58 -0.31 0.72
CA SER A 140 7.38 -1.30 1.79
C SER A 140 5.89 -1.56 2.07
N SER A 141 5.04 -0.53 1.97
CA SER A 141 3.60 -0.63 2.16
C SER A 141 2.90 -1.36 1.02
N VAL A 142 3.32 -1.11 -0.22
CA VAL A 142 2.87 -1.85 -1.41
C VAL A 142 3.30 -3.33 -1.29
N THR A 143 4.54 -3.60 -0.90
CA THR A 143 5.04 -4.97 -0.69
C THR A 143 4.20 -5.72 0.33
N ARG A 144 3.90 -5.12 1.49
CA ARG A 144 3.02 -5.76 2.49
C ARG A 144 1.63 -6.02 1.92
N ALA A 145 1.05 -5.06 1.21
CA ALA A 145 -0.27 -5.21 0.61
C ALA A 145 -0.29 -6.38 -0.39
N LEU A 146 0.75 -6.52 -1.22
CA LEU A 146 0.89 -7.65 -2.13
C LEU A 146 1.02 -8.98 -1.40
N PHE A 147 1.81 -9.06 -0.32
CA PHE A 147 1.89 -10.28 0.52
C PHE A 147 0.54 -10.67 1.11
N VAL A 148 -0.23 -9.70 1.62
CA VAL A 148 -1.58 -9.95 2.15
C VAL A 148 -2.52 -10.37 1.02
N GLY A 149 -2.47 -9.69 -0.12
CA GLY A 149 -3.27 -10.02 -1.29
C GLY A 149 -2.98 -11.42 -1.83
N SER A 150 -1.70 -11.82 -1.90
CA SER A 150 -1.31 -13.16 -2.33
C SER A 150 -1.72 -14.23 -1.33
N ALA A 151 -1.61 -13.97 -0.02
CA ALA A 151 -2.06 -14.89 1.01
C ALA A 151 -3.59 -15.08 0.96
N LEU A 152 -4.34 -14.00 0.78
CA LEU A 152 -5.79 -14.03 0.61
C LEU A 152 -6.20 -14.77 -0.68
N TRP A 153 -5.53 -14.48 -1.79
CA TRP A 153 -5.77 -15.15 -3.06
C TRP A 153 -5.50 -16.65 -2.95
N ALA A 154 -4.37 -17.06 -2.36
CA ALA A 154 -4.05 -18.46 -2.14
C ALA A 154 -5.09 -19.14 -1.23
N ALA A 155 -5.52 -18.48 -0.15
CA ALA A 155 -6.52 -19.02 0.75
C ALA A 155 -7.89 -19.17 0.09
N MET A 156 -8.28 -18.22 -0.78
CA MET A 156 -9.53 -18.30 -1.54
C MET A 156 -9.46 -19.33 -2.68
N ALA A 157 -8.30 -19.51 -3.32
CA ALA A 157 -8.10 -20.52 -4.35
C ALA A 157 -8.16 -21.96 -3.79
N LEU A 158 -7.82 -22.14 -2.51
CA LEU A 158 -7.99 -23.41 -1.80
C LEU A 158 -9.43 -23.67 -1.35
N TRP A 159 -10.34 -22.68 -1.49
CA TRP A 159 -11.72 -22.81 -1.04
C TRP A 159 -12.57 -23.59 -2.07
N PRO A 160 -13.28 -24.65 -1.66
CA PRO A 160 -14.14 -25.42 -2.57
C PRO A 160 -15.26 -24.54 -3.16
N GLY A 161 -15.29 -24.42 -4.49
CA GLY A 161 -16.35 -23.71 -5.22
C GLY A 161 -16.05 -22.26 -5.59
N VAL A 162 -14.82 -21.76 -5.39
CA VAL A 162 -14.38 -20.45 -5.88
C VAL A 162 -13.33 -20.63 -6.97
N HIS A 163 -13.64 -20.22 -8.20
CA HIS A 163 -12.72 -20.33 -9.34
C HIS A 163 -12.02 -18.99 -9.54
N VAL A 164 -11.06 -18.67 -8.67
CA VAL A 164 -10.31 -17.40 -8.70
C VAL A 164 -9.09 -17.48 -9.63
N THR A 165 -9.28 -18.01 -10.85
CA THR A 165 -8.22 -18.00 -11.87
C THR A 165 -8.17 -16.61 -12.53
N PRO A 166 -7.02 -15.90 -12.53
CA PRO A 166 -6.93 -14.61 -13.16
C PRO A 166 -7.16 -14.72 -14.67
N ALA A 167 -8.27 -14.17 -15.17
CA ALA A 167 -8.51 -14.05 -16.61
C ALA A 167 -7.48 -13.11 -17.28
N HIS A 168 -7.11 -12.04 -16.58
CA HIS A 168 -6.14 -11.04 -17.03
C HIS A 168 -5.17 -10.68 -15.90
N LEU A 169 -4.10 -11.48 -15.76
CA LEU A 169 -3.08 -11.29 -14.73
C LEU A 169 -2.44 -9.89 -14.77
N TRP A 170 -2.29 -9.30 -15.96
CA TRP A 170 -1.76 -7.94 -16.11
C TRP A 170 -2.64 -6.90 -15.39
N ALA A 171 -3.96 -7.04 -15.47
CA ALA A 171 -4.90 -6.10 -14.86
C ALA A 171 -4.88 -6.25 -13.34
N VAL A 172 -4.83 -7.49 -12.84
CA VAL A 172 -4.68 -7.77 -11.40
C VAL A 172 -3.44 -7.07 -10.84
N LEU A 173 -2.28 -7.26 -11.47
CA LEU A 173 -1.02 -6.67 -11.01
C LEU A 173 -1.03 -5.14 -11.13
N TRP A 174 -1.53 -4.60 -12.24
CA TRP A 174 -1.58 -3.17 -12.48
C TRP A 174 -2.47 -2.43 -11.48
N PHE A 175 -3.72 -2.88 -11.30
CA PHE A 175 -4.64 -2.25 -10.36
C PHE A 175 -4.27 -2.52 -8.91
N ALA A 176 -3.67 -3.67 -8.60
CA ALA A 176 -3.06 -3.91 -7.29
C ALA A 176 -1.96 -2.88 -7.00
N LEU A 177 -1.02 -2.68 -7.92
CA LEU A 177 0.12 -1.78 -7.73
C LEU A 177 -0.31 -0.31 -7.63
N ILE A 178 -1.11 0.16 -8.59
CA ILE A 178 -1.56 1.55 -8.62
C ILE A 178 -2.52 1.86 -7.48
N GLY A 179 -3.43 0.92 -7.18
CA GLY A 179 -4.38 1.06 -6.09
C GLY A 179 -3.68 1.08 -4.74
N THR A 180 -2.76 0.15 -4.48
CA THR A 180 -2.00 0.15 -3.22
C THR A 180 -1.04 1.33 -3.12
N SER A 181 -0.47 1.80 -4.23
CA SER A 181 0.36 3.02 -4.24
C SER A 181 -0.46 4.27 -3.87
N PHE A 182 -1.68 4.40 -4.40
CA PHE A 182 -2.60 5.48 -4.03
C PHE A 182 -2.89 5.48 -2.53
N ILE A 183 -3.21 4.30 -1.98
CA ILE A 183 -3.46 4.11 -0.56
C ILE A 183 -2.21 4.35 0.29
N ALA A 184 -1.04 3.95 -0.19
CA ALA A 184 0.22 4.21 0.49
C ALA A 184 0.51 5.72 0.59
N PHE A 185 0.26 6.49 -0.47
CA PHE A 185 0.39 7.95 -0.40
C PHE A 185 -0.59 8.58 0.58
N LEU A 186 -1.86 8.13 0.61
CA LEU A 186 -2.83 8.57 1.62
C LEU A 186 -2.39 8.21 3.05
N GLY A 187 -1.81 7.03 3.24
CA GLY A 187 -1.25 6.60 4.51
C GLY A 187 -0.08 7.48 4.95
N VAL A 188 0.86 7.76 4.06
CA VAL A 188 1.98 8.67 4.35
C VAL A 188 1.47 10.07 4.68
N LEU A 189 0.53 10.60 3.91
CA LEU A 189 -0.08 11.91 4.17
C LEU A 189 -0.74 11.96 5.55
N THR A 190 -1.47 10.89 5.91
CA THR A 190 -2.06 10.74 7.24
C THR A 190 -0.99 10.70 8.32
N SER A 191 0.11 9.99 8.09
CA SER A 191 1.24 9.93 9.03
C SER A 191 1.90 11.29 9.27
N ILE A 192 2.00 12.11 8.22
CA ILE A 192 2.53 13.49 8.30
C ILE A 192 1.58 14.40 9.07
N TRP A 193 0.26 14.22 8.93
CA TRP A 193 -0.73 15.06 9.61
C TRP A 193 -1.03 14.62 11.06
N ALA A 194 -1.02 13.32 11.31
CA ALA A 194 -1.42 12.72 12.58
C ALA A 194 -0.31 12.83 13.64
N ASP A 195 -0.70 13.35 14.81
CA ASP A 195 0.16 13.44 15.99
C ASP A 195 -0.20 12.41 17.08
N LYS A 196 -1.34 11.69 16.92
CA LYS A 196 -1.85 10.69 17.86
C LYS A 196 -2.41 9.48 17.11
N PHE A 197 -2.43 8.33 17.78
CA PHE A 197 -3.06 7.10 17.26
C PHE A 197 -4.55 7.32 16.93
N ASP A 198 -5.26 8.12 17.72
CA ASP A 198 -6.68 8.42 17.51
C ASP A 198 -6.95 9.11 16.16
N HIS A 199 -6.04 9.98 15.70
CA HIS A 199 -6.18 10.63 14.39
C HIS A 199 -6.06 9.62 13.24
N ASN A 200 -5.14 8.65 13.36
CA ASN A 200 -4.97 7.61 12.36
C ASN A 200 -6.18 6.65 12.34
N ALA A 201 -6.68 6.29 13.53
CA ALA A 201 -7.90 5.50 13.66
C ALA A 201 -9.12 6.24 13.08
N ALA A 202 -9.23 7.56 13.31
CA ALA A 202 -10.29 8.38 12.75
C ALA A 202 -10.26 8.39 11.22
N VAL A 203 -9.10 8.57 10.58
CA VAL A 203 -9.00 8.50 9.10
C VAL A 203 -9.41 7.12 8.58
N THR A 204 -8.96 6.06 9.26
CA THR A 204 -9.34 4.69 8.88
C THR A 204 -10.85 4.48 8.94
N ASN A 205 -11.49 4.89 10.04
CA ASN A 205 -12.90 4.58 10.30
C ASN A 205 -13.89 5.55 9.63
N PHE A 206 -13.52 6.82 9.46
CA PHE A 206 -14.41 7.84 8.89
C PHE A 206 -14.17 8.13 7.41
N VAL A 207 -12.99 7.76 6.87
CA VAL A 207 -12.66 8.01 5.45
C VAL A 207 -12.52 6.69 4.71
N ILE A 208 -11.59 5.83 5.13
CA ILE A 208 -11.24 4.62 4.36
C ILE A 208 -12.36 3.59 4.39
N GLY A 209 -12.87 3.27 5.58
CA GLY A 209 -13.96 2.30 5.75
C GLY A 209 -15.17 2.65 4.89
N PRO A 210 -15.77 3.85 5.05
CA PRO A 210 -16.93 4.26 4.26
C PRO A 210 -16.66 4.28 2.75
N LEU A 211 -15.51 4.80 2.31
CA LEU A 211 -15.16 4.82 0.88
C LEU A 211 -14.96 3.41 0.31
N ALA A 212 -14.39 2.48 1.08
CA ALA A 212 -14.22 1.09 0.68
C ALA A 212 -15.53 0.29 0.66
N LEU A 213 -16.54 0.70 1.44
CA LEU A 213 -17.88 0.11 1.42
C LEU A 213 -18.74 0.68 0.29
N LEU A 214 -18.60 1.97 -0.02
CA LEU A 214 -19.31 2.66 -1.11
C LEU A 214 -18.72 2.38 -2.50
N SER A 215 -17.62 1.63 -2.59
CA SER A 215 -16.92 1.34 -3.84
C SER A 215 -17.38 0.05 -4.54
N GLY A 216 -18.55 -0.49 -4.21
CA GLY A 216 -19.10 -1.67 -4.88
C GLY A 216 -18.32 -2.95 -4.61
N THR A 217 -17.67 -3.08 -3.44
CA THR A 217 -16.89 -4.26 -3.04
C THR A 217 -17.75 -5.52 -2.89
N PHE A 218 -19.00 -5.35 -2.40
CA PHE A 218 -19.92 -6.44 -2.09
C PHE A 218 -21.15 -6.51 -3.00
N TYR A 219 -21.36 -5.49 -3.83
CA TYR A 219 -22.55 -5.35 -4.66
C TYR A 219 -22.19 -4.73 -6.00
N SER A 220 -23.00 -5.00 -7.03
CA SER A 220 -22.88 -4.30 -8.31
C SER A 220 -23.43 -2.87 -8.18
N ILE A 221 -22.73 -1.90 -8.78
CA ILE A 221 -23.08 -0.47 -8.71
C ILE A 221 -24.44 -0.18 -9.37
N ASP A 222 -24.87 -1.02 -10.32
CA ASP A 222 -26.15 -0.90 -11.03
C ASP A 222 -27.36 -1.09 -10.11
N ARG A 223 -27.16 -1.60 -8.89
CA ARG A 223 -28.19 -1.80 -7.88
C ARG A 223 -28.40 -0.56 -6.99
N LEU A 224 -27.53 0.44 -7.06
CA LEU A 224 -27.59 1.63 -6.20
C LEU A 224 -28.58 2.68 -6.75
N PRO A 225 -29.23 3.45 -5.86
CA PRO A 225 -29.97 4.64 -6.27
C PRO A 225 -29.06 5.64 -7.01
N PRO A 226 -29.61 6.48 -7.92
CA PRO A 226 -28.82 7.37 -8.78
C PRO A 226 -27.86 8.30 -8.02
N PHE A 227 -28.26 8.75 -6.82
CA PHE A 227 -27.42 9.59 -5.95
C PHE A 227 -26.15 8.87 -5.50
N PHE A 228 -26.26 7.64 -5.02
CA PHE A 228 -25.12 6.85 -4.58
C PHE A 228 -24.26 6.38 -5.74
N GLN A 229 -24.87 6.12 -6.91
CA GLN A 229 -24.13 5.81 -8.12
C GLN A 229 -23.18 6.96 -8.51
N GLY A 230 -23.64 8.22 -8.45
CA GLY A 230 -22.80 9.39 -8.69
C GLY A 230 -21.63 9.52 -7.70
N ILE A 231 -21.87 9.28 -6.41
CA ILE A 231 -20.82 9.29 -5.37
C ILE A 231 -19.80 8.18 -5.60
N SER A 232 -20.26 6.97 -5.91
CA SER A 232 -19.39 5.83 -6.17
C SER A 232 -18.54 6.01 -7.42
N HIS A 233 -19.05 6.65 -8.48
CA HIS A 233 -18.25 7.01 -9.65
C HIS A 233 -17.19 8.08 -9.37
N ALA A 234 -17.42 8.99 -8.43
CA ALA A 234 -16.40 9.95 -8.00
C ALA A 234 -15.32 9.33 -7.10
N ASN A 235 -15.57 8.13 -6.55
CA ASN A 235 -14.72 7.51 -5.55
C ASN A 235 -13.51 6.76 -6.20
N PRO A 236 -12.25 7.13 -5.88
CA PRO A 236 -11.07 6.43 -6.38
C PRO A 236 -11.04 4.93 -6.03
N PHE A 237 -11.60 4.54 -4.89
CA PHE A 237 -11.65 3.14 -4.44
C PHE A 237 -12.47 2.28 -5.40
N PHE A 238 -13.52 2.84 -5.99
CA PHE A 238 -14.36 2.14 -6.97
C PHE A 238 -13.54 1.74 -8.20
N TYR A 239 -12.69 2.63 -8.73
CA TYR A 239 -11.82 2.31 -9.87
C TYR A 239 -10.80 1.22 -9.55
N ILE A 240 -10.24 1.22 -8.34
CA ILE A 240 -9.29 0.20 -7.88
C ILE A 240 -9.98 -1.16 -7.83
N ILE A 241 -11.15 -1.24 -7.18
CA ILE A 241 -11.88 -2.49 -7.00
C ILE A 241 -12.44 -3.02 -8.32
N SER A 242 -13.02 -2.14 -9.14
CA SER A 242 -13.58 -2.50 -10.44
C SER A 242 -12.49 -3.01 -11.39
N GLY A 243 -11.33 -2.33 -11.45
CA GLY A 243 -10.20 -2.76 -12.26
C GLY A 243 -9.53 -4.04 -11.77
N PHE A 244 -9.42 -4.22 -10.44
CA PHE A 244 -8.91 -5.47 -9.86
C PHE A 244 -9.85 -6.65 -10.15
N ARG A 245 -11.17 -6.45 -10.01
CA ARG A 245 -12.19 -7.47 -10.32
C ARG A 245 -12.20 -7.86 -11.79
N TYR A 246 -12.02 -6.90 -12.70
CA TYR A 246 -11.87 -7.17 -14.12
C TYR A 246 -10.74 -8.16 -14.41
N GLY A 247 -9.65 -8.10 -13.64
CA GLY A 247 -8.53 -9.05 -13.75
C GLY A 247 -8.88 -10.51 -13.46
N PHE A 248 -9.95 -10.77 -12.68
CA PHE A 248 -10.40 -12.13 -12.33
C PHE A 248 -11.62 -12.57 -13.14
N VAL A 249 -12.62 -11.70 -13.28
CA VAL A 249 -13.94 -12.05 -13.85
C VAL A 249 -14.07 -11.64 -15.32
N ALA A 250 -13.07 -10.95 -15.90
CA ALA A 250 -13.08 -10.38 -17.27
C ALA A 250 -14.26 -9.44 -17.58
N ALA A 251 -15.05 -9.08 -16.57
CA ALA A 251 -16.15 -8.13 -16.65
C ALA A 251 -15.85 -6.94 -15.72
N ALA A 252 -15.87 -5.74 -16.29
CA ALA A 252 -15.65 -4.48 -15.57
C ALA A 252 -16.94 -3.66 -15.52
N ASP A 253 -17.24 -3.06 -14.37
CA ASP A 253 -18.36 -2.12 -14.24
C ASP A 253 -18.08 -0.81 -14.99
N THR A 254 -16.80 -0.47 -15.20
CA THR A 254 -16.34 0.80 -15.80
C THR A 254 -15.27 0.58 -16.87
N ASN A 255 -15.07 1.59 -17.72
CA ASN A 255 -13.94 1.59 -18.66
C ASN A 255 -12.60 1.57 -17.90
N ILE A 256 -11.85 0.49 -18.10
CA ILE A 256 -10.56 0.19 -17.46
C ILE A 256 -9.52 1.29 -17.75
N VAL A 257 -9.53 1.84 -18.97
CA VAL A 257 -8.58 2.87 -19.40
C VAL A 257 -8.83 4.16 -18.63
N VAL A 258 -10.10 4.56 -18.48
CA VAL A 258 -10.50 5.75 -17.71
C VAL A 258 -10.15 5.57 -16.23
N GLY A 259 -10.45 4.40 -15.65
CA GLY A 259 -10.10 4.10 -14.27
C GLY A 259 -8.59 4.16 -14.04
N SER A 260 -7.81 3.58 -14.95
CA SER A 260 -6.35 3.62 -14.89
C SER A 260 -5.80 5.04 -15.00
N SER A 261 -6.31 5.87 -15.93
CA SER A 261 -5.81 7.24 -16.12
C SER A 261 -6.13 8.13 -14.92
N VAL A 262 -7.33 8.00 -14.36
CA VAL A 262 -7.73 8.73 -13.14
C VAL A 262 -6.83 8.35 -11.97
N LEU A 263 -6.61 7.05 -11.75
CA LEU A 263 -5.76 6.58 -10.65
C LEU A 263 -4.29 6.99 -10.83
N LEU A 264 -3.75 6.98 -12.05
CA LEU A 264 -2.41 7.49 -12.32
C LEU A 264 -2.29 8.98 -12.02
N ALA A 265 -3.24 9.79 -12.49
CA ALA A 265 -3.25 11.22 -12.23
C ALA A 265 -3.31 11.52 -10.72
N LEU A 266 -4.16 10.81 -9.97
CA LEU A 266 -4.26 10.93 -8.52
C LEU A 266 -2.97 10.49 -7.81
N ASN A 267 -2.33 9.41 -8.26
CA ASN A 267 -1.04 8.97 -7.70
C ASN A 267 0.06 10.01 -7.90
N ILE A 268 0.16 10.62 -9.10
CA ILE A 268 1.14 11.67 -9.38
C ILE A 268 0.84 12.91 -8.52
N GLY A 269 -0.43 13.32 -8.43
CA GLY A 269 -0.86 14.44 -7.59
C GLY A 269 -0.57 14.23 -6.10
N LEU A 270 -0.90 13.05 -5.55
CA LEU A 270 -0.62 12.74 -4.15
C LEU A 270 0.87 12.52 -3.88
N GLY A 271 1.59 11.89 -4.80
CA GLY A 271 3.04 11.68 -4.67
C GLY A 271 3.79 13.02 -4.62
N THR A 272 3.44 13.95 -5.51
CA THR A 272 4.02 15.31 -5.51
C THR A 272 3.64 16.09 -4.25
N LEU A 273 2.39 15.97 -3.78
CA LEU A 273 1.96 16.57 -2.52
C LEU A 273 2.74 16.03 -1.31
N CYS A 274 2.85 14.71 -1.17
CA CYS A 274 3.61 14.08 -0.09
C CYS A 274 5.09 14.51 -0.13
N TYR A 275 5.70 14.54 -1.31
CA TYR A 275 7.08 15.00 -1.48
C TYR A 275 7.26 16.46 -1.06
N THR A 276 6.36 17.35 -1.47
CA THR A 276 6.45 18.78 -1.12
C THR A 276 6.23 19.04 0.37
N LEU A 277 5.31 18.32 1.02
CA LEU A 277 5.05 18.44 2.45
C LEU A 277 6.24 17.94 3.29
N LEU A 278 6.82 16.79 2.92
CA LEU A 278 8.02 16.26 3.57
C LEU A 278 9.22 17.20 3.36
N LYS A 279 9.38 17.77 2.17
CA LYS A 279 10.47 18.73 1.87
C LYS A 279 10.33 20.03 2.65
N ARG A 280 9.11 20.51 2.85
CA ARG A 280 8.83 21.67 3.71
C ARG A 280 9.03 21.36 5.20
N GLY A 281 9.12 20.10 5.59
CA GLY A 281 9.26 19.69 7.00
C GLY A 281 8.00 19.96 7.83
N TRP A 282 6.84 20.12 7.18
CA TRP A 282 5.59 20.45 7.84
C TRP A 282 5.23 19.37 8.87
N LYS A 283 5.07 19.75 10.14
CA LYS A 283 4.85 18.86 11.31
C LYS A 283 5.95 17.80 11.57
N ILE A 284 7.14 17.95 10.98
CA ILE A 284 8.26 17.01 11.14
C ILE A 284 9.49 17.72 11.72
N LYS A 285 9.69 19.01 11.41
CA LYS A 285 10.69 19.88 12.01
C LYS A 285 10.00 20.81 13.01
N ALA A 286 9.86 20.37 14.24
CA ALA A 286 9.46 21.21 15.38
C ALA A 286 10.54 21.07 16.46
#